data_AF-A0A4W5LIM6-F1
#
_entry.id   AF-A0A4W5LIM6-F1
#
_cell.length_a   1.000
_cell.length_b   1.000
_cell.length_c   1.000
_cell.angle_alpha   90.00
_cell.angle_beta   90.00
_cell.angle_gamma   90.00
#
_symmetry.space_group_name_H-M   'P 1'
#
loop_
_entity.id
_entity.type
_entity.pdbx_description
1 polymer ?
#
loop_
_entity_poly.entity_id
_entity_poly.type
_entity_poly.pdbx_seq_one_letter_code
_entity_poly.pdbx_strand_id
1 'polypeptide(L)' 'MDGLKQRTHVIVMAATNRPNSIDPALRRFGRFDREIDIGIPDSTGRLEILQIHTKNMKLSDDVDLERVRRGERWG' A
#
# COMPACT_ATOMS: atom_id res chain seq x y z
N MET A 1 -6.89 -0.12 -23.69
CA MET A 1 -5.67 0.71 -23.61
C MET A 1 -5.13 1.00 -25.00
N ASP A 2 -5.23 0.06 -25.94
CA ASP A 2 -5.00 0.27 -27.38
C ASP A 2 -6.05 1.24 -27.95
N GLY A 3 -5.75 2.54 -27.94
CA GLY A 3 -6.68 3.59 -28.38
C GLY A 3 -6.41 4.98 -27.79
N LEU A 4 -5.61 5.07 -26.72
CA LEU A 4 -5.08 6.34 -26.24
C LEU A 4 -4.05 6.86 -27.25
N LYS A 5 -4.42 7.90 -28.02
CA LYS A 5 -3.51 8.56 -28.97
C LYS A 5 -2.33 9.19 -28.20
N GLN A 6 -1.16 9.29 -28.85
CA GLN A 6 0.12 9.78 -28.30
C GLN A 6 0.10 11.15 -27.59
N ARG A 7 -0.98 11.93 -27.66
CA ARG A 7 -1.09 13.29 -27.08
C ARG A 7 -1.77 13.34 -25.70
N THR A 8 -1.75 12.25 -24.95
CA THR A 8 -2.40 12.17 -23.63
C THR A 8 -1.39 11.71 -22.57
N HIS A 9 -1.03 12.60 -21.64
CA HIS A 9 -0.22 12.29 -20.46
C HIS A 9 -1.10 11.60 -19.40
N VAL A 10 -1.58 10.40 -19.69
CA VAL A 10 -2.44 9.62 -18.78
C VAL A 10 -1.63 8.47 -18.20
N ILE A 11 -1.65 8.36 -16.87
CA ILE A 11 -1.13 7.21 -16.13
C ILE A 11 -2.32 6.42 -15.60
N VAL A 12 -2.34 5.11 -15.81
CA VAL A 12 -3.37 4.22 -15.27
C VAL A 12 -2.73 3.34 -14.20
N MET A 13 -3.28 3.38 -12.99
CA MET A 13 -2.92 2.51 -11.89
C MET A 13 -4.10 1.60 -11.55
N ALA A 14 -3.82 0.33 -11.24
CA ALA A 14 -4.81 -0.65 -10.81
C ALA A 14 -4.29 -1.35 -9.54
N ALA A 15 -5.22 -1.80 -8.68
CA ALA A 15 -4.92 -2.53 -7.46
C ALA A 15 -5.79 -3.79 -7.38
N THR A 16 -5.22 -4.90 -6.92
CA THR A 16 -5.95 -6.15 -6.68
C THR A 16 -5.39 -6.89 -5.47
N ASN A 17 -6.26 -7.57 -4.74
CA ASN A 17 -5.85 -8.52 -3.69
C ASN A 17 -5.74 -9.96 -4.25
N ARG A 18 -5.96 -10.16 -5.55
CA ARG A 18 -5.91 -11.46 -6.25
C ARG A 18 -5.14 -11.34 -7.57
N PRO A 19 -3.80 -11.17 -7.54
CA PRO A 19 -3.00 -10.98 -8.75
C PRO A 19 -3.13 -12.14 -9.75
N ASN A 20 -3.31 -13.37 -9.24
CA ASN A 20 -3.45 -14.57 -10.07
C ASN A 20 -4.82 -14.68 -10.78
N SER A 21 -5.78 -13.81 -10.45
CA SER A 21 -7.10 -13.78 -11.12
C SER A 21 -7.16 -12.75 -12.26
N ILE A 22 -6.08 -12.01 -12.52
CA ILE A 22 -6.02 -11.04 -13.62
C ILE A 22 -5.79 -11.76 -14.95
N ASP A 23 -6.55 -11.37 -15.97
CA ASP A 23 -6.36 -11.84 -17.34
C ASP A 23 -4.91 -11.54 -17.81
N PRO A 24 -4.13 -12.56 -18.24
CA PRO A 24 -2.78 -12.38 -18.74
C PRO A 24 -2.64 -11.34 -19.87
N ALA A 25 -3.69 -11.09 -20.66
CA ALA A 25 -3.69 -10.07 -21.69
C ALA A 25 -3.53 -8.64 -21.14
N LEU A 26 -3.95 -8.38 -19.90
CA LEU A 26 -3.82 -7.09 -19.24
C LEU A 26 -2.40 -6.80 -18.74
N ARG A 27 -1.58 -7.84 -18.55
CA ARG A 27 -0.19 -7.77 -18.07
C ARG A 27 0.84 -7.58 -19.19
N ARG A 28 0.37 -7.50 -20.44
CA ARG A 28 1.25 -7.35 -21.61
C ARG A 28 1.79 -5.92 -21.71
N PHE A 29 2.93 -5.80 -22.38
CA PHE A 29 3.55 -4.51 -22.69
C PHE A 29 2.55 -3.53 -23.31
N GLY A 30 2.56 -2.27 -22.87
CA GLY A 30 1.59 -1.24 -23.29
C GLY A 30 0.26 -1.26 -22.52
N ARG A 31 0.11 -2.14 -21.52
CA ARG A 31 -1.04 -2.18 -20.61
C ARG A 31 -0.60 -2.01 -19.15
N PHE A 32 -0.81 -3.00 -18.28
CA PHE A 32 -0.21 -3.03 -16.95
C PHE A 32 1.10 -3.81 -17.01
N ASP A 33 2.12 -3.16 -17.55
CA ASP A 33 3.46 -3.74 -17.79
C ASP A 33 4.37 -3.67 -16.56
N ARG A 34 3.99 -2.89 -15.54
CA ARG A 34 4.67 -2.78 -14.24
C ARG A 34 3.77 -3.34 -13.15
N GLU A 35 4.31 -4.25 -12.35
CA GLU A 35 3.68 -4.76 -11.14
C GLU A 35 4.51 -4.35 -9.91
N ILE A 36 3.82 -3.90 -8.86
CA ILE A 36 4.41 -3.56 -7.57
C ILE A 36 3.67 -4.40 -6.53
N ASP A 37 4.40 -5.25 -5.84
CA ASP A 37 3.85 -6.00 -4.70
C ASP A 37 3.92 -5.15 -3.43
N ILE A 38 2.84 -5.19 -2.64
CA ILE A 38 2.72 -4.46 -1.39
C ILE A 38 2.63 -5.49 -0.26
N GLY A 39 3.76 -5.69 0.41
CA GLY A 39 3.86 -6.60 1.56
C GLY A 39 3.28 -6.00 2.84
N ILE A 40 3.20 -6.83 3.87
CA ILE A 40 2.85 -6.41 5.23
C ILE A 40 4.02 -5.57 5.79
N PRO A 41 3.78 -4.38 6.37
CA PRO A 41 4.84 -3.56 6.93
C PRO A 41 5.54 -4.30 8.08
N ASP A 42 6.87 -4.16 8.11
CA ASP A 42 7.68 -4.67 9.19
C ASP A 42 7.48 -3.84 10.48
N SER A 43 8.25 -4.16 11.52
CA SER A 43 8.12 -3.49 12.80
C SER A 43 8.46 -2.00 12.72
N THR A 44 9.35 -1.57 11.83
CA THR A 44 9.69 -0.16 11.60
C THR A 44 8.58 0.54 10.85
N GLY A 45 8.12 -0.02 9.73
CA GLY A 45 7.04 0.54 8.93
C GLY A 45 5.73 0.66 9.72
N ARG A 46 5.44 -0.29 10.62
CA ARG A 46 4.28 -0.17 11.52
C ARG A 46 4.39 1.01 12.49
N LEU A 47 5.59 1.30 13.01
CA LEU A 47 5.79 2.46 13.87
C LEU A 47 5.55 3.76 13.10
N GLU A 48 6.10 3.86 11.89
CA GLU A 48 5.95 5.05 11.05
C GLU A 48 4.47 5.32 10.72
N ILE A 49 3.74 4.26 10.33
CA ILE A 49 2.29 4.34 10.09
C ILE A 49 1.58 4.85 11.34
N LEU A 50 1.86 4.29 12.51
CA LEU A 50 1.27 4.72 13.77
C LEU A 50 1.59 6.18 14.10
N GLN A 51 2.85 6.60 13.93
CA GLN A 51 3.27 7.97 14.17
C GLN A 51 2.57 8.95 13.23
N ILE A 52 2.44 8.63 11.94
CA ILE A 52 1.75 9.48 10.96
C ILE A 52 0.28 9.66 11.36
N HIS A 53 -0.40 8.57 11.70
CA HIS A 53 -1.82 8.62 12.04
C HIS A 53 -2.10 9.25 13.41
N THR A 54 -1.17 9.18 14.35
CA THR A 54 -1.32 9.74 15.70
C THR A 54 -0.73 11.13 15.89
N LYS A 55 -0.01 11.67 14.89
CA LYS A 55 0.71 12.95 14.97
C LYS A 55 -0.13 14.13 15.50
N ASN A 56 -1.43 14.16 15.19
CA ASN A 56 -2.34 15.25 15.58
C ASN A 56 -3.37 14.83 16.63
N MET A 57 -3.17 13.67 17.26
CA MET A 57 -4.07 13.15 18.31
C MET A 57 -3.52 13.52 19.68
N LYS A 58 -4.41 13.87 20.62
CA LYS A 58 -4.05 13.88 22.03
C LYS A 58 -3.99 12.43 22.50
N LEU A 59 -2.78 11.88 22.57
CA LEU A 59 -2.54 10.60 23.20
C LEU A 59 -2.48 10.79 24.71
N SER A 60 -2.94 9.79 25.46
CA SER A 60 -2.74 9.71 26.90
C SER A 60 -1.28 9.37 27.19
N ASP A 61 -0.78 9.75 28.37
CA ASP A 61 0.64 9.59 28.75
C ASP A 61 1.08 8.11 28.82
N ASP A 62 0.14 7.18 28.91
CA ASP A 62 0.37 5.73 28.94
C ASP A 62 0.41 5.07 27.55
N VAL A 63 0.25 5.82 26.47
CA VAL A 63 0.29 5.28 25.10
C VAL A 63 1.74 5.13 24.63
N ASP A 64 2.20 3.88 24.55
CA ASP A 64 3.50 3.52 23.97
C ASP A 64 3.35 2.90 22.56
N LEU A 65 3.67 3.69 21.52
CA LEU A 65 3.62 3.23 20.12
C LEU A 65 4.69 2.18 19.79
N GLU A 66 5.83 2.16 20.50
CA GLU A 66 6.88 1.14 20.38
C GLU A 66 6.41 -0.21 20.91
N ARG A 67 5.50 -0.21 21.89
CA ARG A 67 4.81 -1.41 22.32
C ARG A 67 3.72 -1.82 21.34
N VAL A 68 2.88 -0.87 20.90
CA VAL A 68 1.74 -1.14 20.00
C VAL A 68 2.21 -1.75 18.67
N ARG A 69 3.30 -1.26 18.07
CA ARG A 69 3.81 -1.78 16.79
C ARG A 69 4.19 -3.27 16.83
N ARG A 70 4.45 -3.84 18.01
CA ARG A 70 4.81 -5.26 18.17
C ARG A 70 3.60 -6.19 18.08
N GLY A 71 2.39 -5.65 18.19
CA GLY A 71 1.16 -6.45 18.16
C GLY A 71 1.04 -7.40 19.35
N GLU A 72 1.74 -7.13 20.45
CA GLU A 72 1.61 -7.89 21.68
C GLU A 72 0.16 -7.77 22.16
N ARG A 73 -0.53 -8.92 22.19
CA ARG A 73 -1.91 -9.03 22.65
C ARG A 73 -1.96 -8.58 24.10
N TRP A 74 -2.79 -7.58 24.39
CA TRP A 74 -3.11 -7.17 25.74
C TRP A 74 -3.67 -8.39 26.49
N GLY A 75 -2.95 -8.86 27.50
CA GLY A 75 -3.42 -9.89 28.43
C GLY A 75 -4.49 -9.33 29.34
#